data_AF-A0A5E4JQU7-F1
#
_entry.id   AF-A0A5E4JQU7-F1
#
_cell.length_a   1.000
_cell.length_b   1.000
_cell.length_c   1.000
_cell.angle_alpha   90.00
_cell.angle_beta   90.00
_cell.angle_gamma   90.00
#
_symmetry.space_group_name_H-M   'P 1'
#
loop_
_entity.id
_entity.type
_entity.pdbx_description
1 polymer ?
#
loop_
_entity_poly.entity_id
_entity_poly.type
_entity_poly.pdbx_seq_one_letter_code
_entity_poly.pdbx_strand_id
1 'polypeptide(L)'
;MLKNKRGLSEAVMTVIMIALVLVAVGVIWVVVQNVISKQANTIDYNQKCFGIDLKPTKLTACAVTLERSSTSSGEAINGTSITISGTTTGTEYDYPGNIGTVATSTATGASCPASPASVAIRWYFLDSANVKHYCPAIAKYPAA
;
A
#
# COMPACT_ATOMS: atom_id res chain seq x y z
N MET A 1 -43.94 21.39 59.08
CA MET A 1 -43.21 20.11 58.93
C MET A 1 -42.71 19.98 57.48
N LEU A 2 -41.46 20.35 57.20
CA LEU A 2 -40.85 20.22 55.87
C LEU A 2 -39.76 19.15 55.98
N LYS A 3 -40.03 17.95 55.44
CA LYS A 3 -39.13 16.79 55.50
C LYS A 3 -37.91 17.02 54.61
N ASN A 4 -36.74 16.93 55.23
CA ASN A 4 -35.41 17.10 54.66
C ASN A 4 -35.11 15.98 53.63
N LYS A 5 -35.20 16.27 52.31
CA LYS A 5 -34.85 15.36 51.20
C LYS A 5 -33.49 15.69 50.56
N ARG A 6 -32.51 16.16 51.34
CA ARG A 6 -31.23 16.66 50.79
C ARG A 6 -30.26 15.57 50.31
N GLY A 7 -30.44 14.30 50.68
CA GLY A 7 -29.51 13.21 50.31
C GLY A 7 -29.73 12.56 48.94
N LEU A 8 -30.94 12.62 48.36
CA LEU A 8 -31.23 11.97 47.07
C LEU A 8 -30.67 12.75 45.86
N SER A 9 -30.49 14.07 45.97
CA SER A 9 -30.02 14.90 44.86
C SER A 9 -28.52 14.73 44.58
N GLU A 10 -27.75 14.31 45.57
CA GLU A 10 -26.30 14.17 45.46
C GLU A 10 -25.91 12.89 44.72
N ALA A 11 -26.55 11.76 45.05
CA ALA A 11 -26.36 10.49 44.35
C ALA A 11 -26.83 10.55 42.89
N VAL A 12 -27.90 11.30 42.60
CA VAL A 12 -28.39 11.48 41.22
C VAL A 12 -27.40 12.31 40.40
N MET A 13 -26.80 13.34 41.00
CA MET A 13 -25.77 14.16 40.35
C MET A 13 -24.52 13.36 39.99
N THR A 14 -24.04 12.50 40.89
CA THR A 14 -22.85 11.66 40.60
C THR A 14 -23.10 10.65 39.49
N VAL A 15 -24.29 10.04 39.44
CA VAL A 15 -24.67 9.12 38.36
C VAL A 15 -24.74 9.85 37.00
N ILE A 16 -25.31 11.06 36.96
CA ILE A 16 -25.35 11.87 35.73
C ILE A 16 -23.94 12.25 35.28
N MET A 17 -23.06 12.64 36.20
CA MET A 17 -21.64 12.89 35.92
C MET A 17 -20.95 11.69 35.28
N ILE A 18 -21.12 10.50 35.85
CA ILE A 18 -20.52 9.26 35.31
C ILE A 18 -21.11 8.94 33.93
N ALA A 19 -22.42 9.08 33.75
CA ALA A 19 -23.07 8.84 32.46
C ALA A 19 -22.53 9.76 31.36
N LEU A 20 -22.33 11.04 31.65
CA LEU A 20 -21.76 12.01 30.71
C LEU A 20 -20.32 11.65 30.31
N VAL A 21 -19.51 11.18 31.27
CA VAL A 21 -18.14 10.74 30.99
C VAL A 21 -18.13 9.52 30.08
N LEU A 22 -19.02 8.53 30.31
CA LEU A 22 -19.11 7.35 29.44
C LEU A 22 -19.49 7.70 28.01
N VAL A 23 -20.41 8.66 27.82
CA VAL A 23 -20.76 9.17 26.49
C VAL A 23 -19.56 9.82 25.81
N ALA A 24 -18.81 10.65 26.54
CA ALA A 24 -17.61 11.31 26.01
C ALA A 24 -16.55 10.28 25.57
N VAL A 25 -16.29 9.25 26.37
CA VAL A 25 -15.37 8.16 26.01
C VAL A 25 -15.85 7.41 24.77
N GLY A 26 -17.16 7.15 24.67
CA GLY A 26 -17.76 6.48 23.50
C GLY A 26 -17.52 7.24 22.20
N VAL A 27 -17.67 8.57 22.20
CA VAL A 27 -17.42 9.40 21.01
C VAL A 27 -15.94 9.36 20.61
N ILE A 28 -15.03 9.48 21.58
CA ILE A 28 -13.59 9.42 21.33
C ILE A 28 -13.20 8.09 20.69
N TRP A 29 -13.77 6.98 21.16
CA TRP A 29 -13.50 5.64 20.63
C TRP A 29 -13.88 5.49 19.16
N VAL A 30 -15.04 6.02 18.74
CA VAL A 30 -15.48 5.99 17.33
C VAL A 30 -14.52 6.75 16.43
N VAL A 31 -14.04 7.92 16.86
CA VAL A 31 -13.09 8.72 16.07
C VAL A 31 -11.75 7.99 15.96
N VAL A 32 -11.24 7.44 17.06
CA VAL A 32 -9.98 6.70 17.07
C VAL A 32 -10.06 5.46 16.18
N GLN A 33 -11.15 4.68 16.25
CA GLN A 33 -11.35 3.52 15.38
C GLN A 33 -11.36 3.90 13.91
N ASN A 34 -12.09 4.95 13.53
CA ASN A 34 -12.15 5.40 12.14
C ASN A 34 -10.77 5.83 11.59
N VAL A 35 -9.92 6.43 12.42
CA VAL A 35 -8.56 6.81 12.04
C VAL A 35 -7.66 5.57 11.90
N ILE A 36 -7.73 4.64 12.87
CA ILE A 36 -6.92 3.41 12.85
C ILE A 36 -7.30 2.53 11.65
N SER A 37 -8.59 2.33 11.37
CA SER A 37 -9.04 1.52 10.24
C SER A 37 -8.57 2.06 8.89
N LYS A 38 -8.47 3.38 8.73
CA LYS A 38 -7.92 3.99 7.51
C LYS A 38 -6.42 3.77 7.36
N GLN A 39 -5.67 3.78 8.47
CA GLN A 39 -4.22 3.54 8.44
C GLN A 39 -3.86 2.06 8.29
N ALA A 40 -4.69 1.15 8.81
CA ALA A 40 -4.47 -0.29 8.72
C ALA A 40 -4.32 -0.77 7.26
N ASN A 41 -5.13 -0.25 6.34
CA ASN A 41 -5.04 -0.61 4.92
C ASN A 41 -3.71 -0.19 4.27
N THR A 42 -3.18 0.99 4.62
CA THR A 42 -1.89 1.46 4.10
C THR A 42 -0.71 0.68 4.70
N ILE A 43 -0.82 0.24 5.95
CA ILE A 43 0.20 -0.57 6.63
C ILE A 43 0.29 -1.96 5.99
N ASP A 44 -0.85 -2.55 5.62
CA ASP A 44 -0.91 -3.87 5.00
C ASP A 44 -0.06 -3.93 3.71
N TYR A 45 -0.27 -3.02 2.76
CA TYR A 45 0.50 -3.02 1.51
C TYR A 45 2.00 -2.78 1.71
N ASN A 46 2.40 -1.93 2.67
CA ASN A 46 3.82 -1.75 2.98
C ASN A 46 4.46 -3.02 3.53
N GLN A 47 3.72 -3.81 4.32
CA GLN A 47 4.19 -5.13 4.76
C GLN A 47 4.24 -6.14 3.62
N LYS A 48 3.28 -6.11 2.69
CA LYS A 48 3.31 -6.95 1.48
C LYS A 48 4.48 -6.64 0.55
N CYS A 49 4.89 -5.37 0.49
CA CYS A 49 6.08 -4.94 -0.23
C CYS A 49 7.39 -5.38 0.45
N PHE A 50 7.34 -5.68 1.75
CA PHE A 50 8.53 -6.03 2.53
C PHE A 50 9.05 -7.41 2.13
N GLY A 51 10.31 -7.47 1.71
CA GLY A 51 10.96 -8.71 1.29
C GLY A 51 10.76 -9.07 -0.18
N ILE A 52 10.11 -8.23 -0.98
CA ILE A 52 10.10 -8.36 -2.45
C ILE A 52 11.26 -7.53 -3.02
N ASP A 53 12.28 -8.22 -3.52
CA ASP A 53 13.37 -7.63 -4.30
C ASP A 53 13.14 -7.96 -5.77
N LEU A 54 12.61 -7.00 -6.52
CA LEU A 54 12.36 -7.10 -7.96
C LEU A 54 13.21 -6.05 -8.68
N LYS A 55 14.01 -6.50 -9.65
CA LYS A 55 14.96 -5.67 -10.38
C LYS A 55 14.85 -5.88 -11.89
N PRO A 56 14.93 -4.82 -12.70
CA PRO A 56 15.15 -4.97 -14.13
C PRO A 56 16.62 -5.32 -14.37
N THR A 57 16.91 -6.41 -15.07
CA THR A 57 18.28 -6.90 -15.31
C THR A 57 18.74 -6.72 -16.75
N LYS A 58 17.80 -6.57 -17.68
CA LYS A 58 18.10 -6.39 -19.10
C LYS A 58 17.05 -5.52 -19.77
N LEU A 59 17.52 -4.66 -20.66
CA LEU A 59 16.70 -3.91 -21.61
C LEU A 59 17.16 -4.26 -23.03
N THR A 60 16.27 -4.75 -23.88
CA THR A 60 16.57 -5.05 -25.28
C THR A 60 15.41 -4.59 -26.16
N ALA A 61 15.61 -3.49 -26.88
CA ALA A 61 14.53 -2.78 -27.57
C ALA A 61 13.36 -2.49 -26.61
N CYS A 62 12.19 -3.12 -26.83
CA CYS A 62 11.00 -2.96 -25.98
C CYS A 62 10.80 -4.10 -24.96
N ALA A 63 11.76 -5.03 -24.86
CA ALA A 63 11.70 -6.14 -23.92
C ALA A 63 12.53 -5.83 -22.67
N VAL A 64 11.89 -5.94 -21.51
CA VAL A 64 12.51 -5.78 -20.19
C VAL A 64 12.53 -7.14 -19.50
N THR A 65 13.71 -7.59 -19.11
CA THR A 65 13.84 -8.76 -18.24
C THR A 65 13.78 -8.30 -16.79
N LEU A 66 12.83 -8.87 -16.07
CA LEU A 66 12.61 -8.67 -14.65
C LEU A 66 13.11 -9.90 -13.90
N GLU A 67 13.86 -9.68 -12.83
CA GLU A 67 14.31 -10.72 -11.93
C GLU A 67 13.79 -10.42 -10.53
N ARG A 68 13.15 -11.42 -9.92
CA ARG A 68 12.80 -11.40 -8.50
C ARG A 68 13.80 -12.26 -7.75
N SER A 69 14.73 -11.66 -7.02
CA SER A 69 15.78 -12.38 -6.28
C SER A 69 15.36 -12.70 -4.84
N SER A 70 14.16 -12.32 -4.42
CA SER A 70 13.65 -12.60 -3.08
C SER A 70 13.43 -14.10 -2.85
N THR A 71 14.00 -14.60 -1.76
CA THR A 71 13.93 -16.00 -1.30
C THR A 71 12.84 -16.22 -0.25
N SER A 72 12.30 -15.15 0.33
CA SER A 72 11.12 -15.23 1.17
C SER A 72 9.88 -15.52 0.31
N SER A 73 8.94 -16.29 0.85
CA SER A 73 7.60 -16.54 0.27
C SER A 73 6.73 -15.28 0.33
N GLY A 74 7.29 -14.11 0.01
CA GLY A 74 6.58 -12.84 -0.05
C GLY A 74 5.36 -12.98 -0.96
N GLU A 75 4.32 -12.24 -0.65
CA GLU A 75 3.02 -12.38 -1.31
C GLU A 75 3.14 -12.28 -2.84
N ALA A 76 2.27 -12.99 -3.55
CA ALA A 76 2.23 -12.95 -5.00
C ALA A 76 1.89 -11.52 -5.43
N ILE A 77 2.73 -10.92 -6.28
CA ILE A 77 2.45 -9.60 -6.84
C ILE A 77 1.33 -9.70 -7.88
N ASN A 78 0.48 -8.69 -7.97
CA ASN A 78 -0.57 -8.65 -8.99
C ASN A 78 -0.04 -8.17 -10.33
N GLY A 79 1.05 -7.40 -10.34
CA GLY A 79 1.71 -6.96 -11.56
C GLY A 79 2.84 -5.98 -11.30
N THR A 80 3.47 -5.56 -12.40
CA THR A 80 4.55 -4.58 -12.42
C THR A 80 4.25 -3.51 -13.45
N SER A 81 4.24 -2.24 -13.05
CA SER A 81 4.32 -1.12 -13.99
C SER A 81 5.78 -0.93 -14.41
N ILE A 82 5.98 -0.82 -15.72
CA ILE A 82 7.29 -0.68 -16.35
C ILE A 82 7.30 0.63 -17.12
N THR A 83 8.20 1.52 -16.74
CA THR A 83 8.45 2.78 -17.43
C THR A 83 9.77 2.67 -18.18
N ILE A 84 9.74 2.66 -19.52
CA ILE A 84 10.93 2.75 -20.36
C ILE A 84 11.12 4.20 -20.76
N SER A 85 12.26 4.79 -20.40
CA SER A 85 12.62 6.16 -20.74
C SER A 85 13.74 6.17 -21.77
N GLY A 86 13.51 6.86 -22.88
CA GLY A 86 14.53 7.23 -23.85
C GLY A 86 15.13 8.60 -23.55
N THR A 87 15.80 9.19 -24.54
CA THR A 87 16.43 10.51 -24.42
C THR A 87 15.43 11.66 -24.41
N THR A 88 14.29 11.51 -25.09
CA THR A 88 13.27 12.56 -25.25
C THR A 88 11.86 12.15 -24.87
N THR A 89 11.58 10.85 -24.81
CA THR A 89 10.24 10.30 -24.57
C THR A 89 10.30 9.11 -23.63
N GLY A 90 9.23 8.89 -22.86
CA GLY A 90 9.06 7.73 -22.00
C GLY A 90 7.73 7.06 -22.29
N THR A 91 7.68 5.74 -22.15
CA THR A 91 6.47 4.93 -22.29
C THR A 91 6.29 4.09 -21.04
N GLU A 92 5.10 4.11 -20.47
CA GLU A 92 4.72 3.25 -19.37
C GLU A 92 3.76 2.17 -19.87
N TYR A 93 3.96 0.93 -19.43
CA TYR A 93 3.01 -0.16 -19.66
C TYR A 93 2.97 -1.08 -18.44
N ASP A 94 1.82 -1.73 -18.25
CA ASP A 94 1.65 -2.72 -17.21
C ASP A 94 2.00 -4.12 -17.70
N TYR A 95 2.72 -4.84 -16.87
CA TYR A 95 2.92 -6.28 -16.97
C TYR A 95 2.13 -6.95 -15.84
N PRO A 96 0.88 -7.37 -16.09
CA PRO A 96 0.07 -8.04 -15.08
C PRO A 96 0.59 -9.46 -14.84
N GLY A 97 0.36 -9.95 -13.62
CA GLY A 97 0.73 -11.29 -13.21
C GLY A 97 1.88 -11.32 -12.21
N ASN A 98 2.00 -12.46 -11.54
CA ASN A 98 3.01 -12.69 -10.53
C ASN A 98 4.35 -13.05 -11.18
N ILE A 99 5.44 -12.54 -10.60
CA ILE A 99 6.79 -13.05 -10.83
C ILE A 99 7.13 -13.91 -9.63
N GLY A 100 7.32 -15.20 -9.86
CA GLY A 100 7.65 -16.18 -8.83
C GLY A 100 8.89 -15.79 -8.03
N THR A 101 9.02 -16.32 -6.83
CA THR A 101 10.24 -16.18 -6.02
C THR A 101 11.43 -16.77 -6.76
N VAL A 102 12.57 -16.07 -6.79
CA VAL A 102 13.78 -16.50 -7.51
C VAL A 102 13.47 -16.85 -8.97
N ALA A 103 12.66 -16.02 -9.61
CA ALA A 103 12.24 -16.22 -10.99
C ALA A 103 12.58 -15.02 -11.87
N THR A 104 12.73 -15.32 -13.15
CA THR A 104 12.95 -14.34 -14.20
C THR A 104 11.73 -14.33 -15.12
N SER A 105 11.33 -13.15 -15.56
CA SER A 105 10.24 -12.98 -16.53
C SER A 105 10.59 -11.87 -17.50
N THR A 106 10.18 -12.03 -18.76
CA THR A 106 10.41 -11.02 -19.79
C THR A 106 9.09 -10.38 -20.16
N ALA A 107 8.99 -9.09 -19.85
CA ALA A 107 7.85 -8.26 -20.21
C ALA A 107 8.16 -7.53 -21.52
N THR A 108 7.27 -7.64 -22.51
CA THR A 108 7.43 -6.94 -23.79
C THR A 108 6.34 -5.88 -23.92
N GLY A 109 6.74 -4.62 -24.05
CA GLY A 109 5.82 -3.52 -24.33
C GLY A 109 5.43 -3.49 -25.81
N ALA A 110 4.19 -3.07 -26.11
CA ALA A 110 3.73 -2.89 -27.48
C ALA A 110 4.44 -1.72 -28.21
N SER A 111 4.96 -0.76 -27.45
CA SER A 111 5.69 0.41 -27.94
C SER A 111 6.80 0.78 -26.98
N CYS A 112 7.93 1.23 -27.50
CA CYS A 112 9.00 1.82 -26.71
C CYS A 112 9.69 2.96 -27.49
N PRO A 113 10.47 3.82 -26.80
CA PRO A 113 11.23 4.86 -27.46
C PRO A 113 12.21 4.27 -28.47
N ALA A 114 12.48 4.98 -29.58
CA ALA A 114 13.44 4.54 -30.61
C ALA A 114 14.87 4.36 -30.07
N SER A 115 15.18 4.97 -28.92
CA SER A 115 16.46 4.82 -28.22
C SER A 115 16.19 4.70 -26.73
N PRO A 116 15.87 3.49 -26.23
CA PRO A 116 15.59 3.28 -24.81
C PRO A 116 16.90 3.39 -24.02
N ALA A 117 16.91 4.29 -23.03
CA ALA A 117 18.11 4.64 -22.26
C ALA A 117 18.06 4.10 -20.83
N SER A 118 16.87 4.05 -20.24
CA SER A 118 16.67 3.53 -18.88
C SER A 118 15.28 2.91 -18.71
N VAL A 119 15.15 2.09 -17.68
CA VAL A 119 13.92 1.46 -17.24
C VAL A 119 13.75 1.73 -15.76
N ALA A 120 12.55 2.09 -15.34
CA ALA A 120 12.13 2.08 -13.97
C ALA A 120 10.94 1.12 -13.83
N ILE A 121 10.91 0.36 -12.74
CA ILE A 121 9.81 -0.56 -12.46
C ILE A 121 9.22 -0.28 -11.08
N ARG A 122 7.91 -0.48 -10.95
CA ARG A 122 7.19 -0.49 -9.68
C ARG A 122 6.20 -1.65 -9.69
N TRP A 123 6.32 -2.55 -8.72
CA TRP A 123 5.33 -3.59 -8.53
C TRP A 123 4.16 -3.07 -7.70
N TYR A 124 2.98 -3.65 -7.91
CA TYR A 124 1.75 -3.26 -7.26
C TYR A 124 0.93 -4.48 -6.82
N PHE A 125 0.08 -4.22 -5.84
CA PHE A 125 -0.99 -5.12 -5.41
C PHE A 125 -2.33 -4.53 -5.79
N LEU A 126 -3.33 -5.39 -5.98
CA LEU A 126 -4.71 -4.98 -6.20
C LEU A 126 -5.51 -5.19 -4.93
N ASP A 127 -6.38 -4.23 -4.62
CA ASP A 127 -7.41 -4.44 -3.60
C ASP A 127 -8.64 -5.17 -4.20
N SER A 128 -9.64 -5.41 -3.37
CA SER A 128 -10.91 -6.04 -3.78
C SER A 128 -11.70 -5.21 -4.80
N ALA A 129 -11.36 -3.94 -5.00
CA ALA A 129 -11.94 -3.05 -5.99
C ALA A 129 -11.07 -2.92 -7.26
N ASN A 130 -9.99 -3.72 -7.40
CA ASN A 130 -9.01 -3.65 -8.48
C ASN A 130 -8.26 -2.30 -8.57
N VAL A 131 -8.10 -1.60 -7.44
CA VAL A 131 -7.27 -0.41 -7.37
C VAL A 131 -5.82 -0.83 -7.12
N LYS A 132 -4.89 -0.22 -7.86
CA LYS A 132 -3.45 -0.49 -7.75
C LYS A 132 -2.84 0.25 -6.57
N HIS A 133 -2.22 -0.50 -5.68
CA HIS A 133 -1.40 0.00 -4.58
C HIS A 133 0.07 -0.31 -4.88
N TYR A 134 0.84 0.73 -5.21
CA TYR A 134 2.23 0.61 -5.61
C TYR A 134 3.17 0.52 -4.40
N CYS A 135 4.19 -0.32 -4.51
CA CYS A 135 5.27 -0.32 -3.53
C CYS A 135 6.14 0.94 -3.66
N PRO A 136 6.65 1.48 -2.53
CA PRO A 136 7.45 2.71 -2.55
C PRO A 136 8.83 2.52 -3.21
N ALA A 137 9.34 1.29 -3.25
CA ALA A 137 10.60 0.96 -3.90
C ALA A 137 10.49 1.05 -5.43
N ILE A 138 11.46 1.73 -6.05
CA ILE A 138 11.58 1.84 -7.50
C ILE A 138 12.93 1.24 -7.89
N ALA A 139 12.91 0.16 -8.66
CA ALA A 139 14.14 -0.40 -9.22
C ALA A 139 14.41 0.17 -10.61
N LYS A 140 15.68 0.47 -10.91
CA LYS A 140 16.10 1.13 -12.15
C LYS A 140 17.16 0.31 -12.88
N TYR A 141 17.16 0.38 -14.21
CA TYR A 141 18.17 -0.19 -15.09
C TYR A 141 18.55 0.80 -16.20
N PRO A 142 19.84 1.06 -16.49
CA PRO A 142 20.98 0.64 -15.68
C PRO A 142 20.85 1.17 -14.25
N ALA A 143 21.39 0.44 -13.27
CA ALA A 143 21.34 0.85 -11.87
C ALA A 143 22.06 2.20 -11.73
N ALA A 144 21.37 3.18 -11.14
CA ALA A 144 21.94 4.49 -10.84
C ALA A 144 22.88 4.44 -9.64
#